data_AF-A0A8S8Y8R6-F1
#
_entry.id   AF-A0A8S8Y8R6-F1
#
_cell.length_a   1.000
_cell.length_b   1.000
_cell.length_c   1.000
_cell.angle_alpha   90.00
_cell.angle_beta   90.00
_cell.angle_gamma   90.00
#
_symmetry.space_group_name_H-M   'P 1'
#
loop_
_entity.id
_entity.type
_entity.pdbx_description
1 polymer ?
#
loop_
_entity_poly.entity_id
_entity_poly.type
_entity_poly.pdbx_seq_one_letter_code
_entity_poly.pdbx_strand_id
1 'polypeptide(L)'
;MSWLHAAFAPRRDHKGMSTPSYAARWWLPVCTGLCAVWSWQATDGFWVMAAALTVMLATPLLTVGWYLIGLVSARVPALHHPAG
;
A
#
# COMPACT_ATOMS: atom_id res chain seq x y z
N MET A 1 9.84 -14.19 -14.18
CA MET A 1 9.63 -13.46 -12.91
C MET A 1 8.14 -13.26 -12.74
N SER A 2 7.51 -13.91 -11.74
CA SER A 2 6.07 -13.72 -11.49
C SER A 2 5.81 -12.28 -11.02
N TRP A 3 4.79 -11.61 -11.56
CA TRP A 3 4.43 -10.23 -11.19
C TRP A 3 4.17 -10.07 -9.69
N LEU A 4 3.69 -11.14 -9.03
CA LEU A 4 3.51 -11.19 -7.57
C LEU A 4 4.84 -11.06 -6.84
N HIS A 5 5.88 -11.73 -7.31
CA HIS A 5 7.23 -11.57 -6.74
C HIS A 5 7.75 -10.14 -6.97
N ALA A 6 7.51 -9.52 -8.12
CA ALA A 6 7.95 -8.15 -8.37
C ALA A 6 7.22 -7.11 -7.48
N ALA A 7 5.93 -7.32 -7.21
CA ALA A 7 5.11 -6.42 -6.41
C ALA A 7 5.38 -6.55 -4.90
N PHE A 8 5.54 -7.77 -4.39
CA PHE A 8 5.64 -8.07 -2.96
C PHE A 8 7.05 -8.36 -2.45
N ALA A 9 8.05 -8.61 -3.33
CA ALA A 9 9.41 -8.84 -2.84
C ALA A 9 9.95 -7.59 -2.15
N PRO A 10 10.34 -7.68 -0.87
CA PRO A 10 11.03 -6.59 -0.20
C PRO A 10 12.40 -6.39 -0.86
N ARG A 11 12.73 -5.15 -1.20
CA ARG A 11 14.09 -4.81 -1.66
C ARG A 11 14.97 -4.62 -0.43
N ARG A 12 16.01 -5.45 -0.29
CA ARG A 12 17.02 -5.27 0.74
C ARG A 12 18.09 -4.32 0.23
N ASP A 13 18.28 -3.22 0.93
CA ASP A 13 19.40 -2.31 0.71
C ASP A 13 20.69 -2.94 1.27
N HIS A 14 21.86 -2.46 0.83
CA HIS A 14 23.19 -2.89 1.28
C HIS A 14 23.40 -2.78 2.81
N LYS A 15 22.58 -1.95 3.48
CA LYS A 15 22.53 -1.79 4.94
C LYS A 15 21.62 -2.80 5.66
N GLY A 16 21.02 -3.76 4.96
CA GLY A 16 20.04 -4.69 5.51
C GLY A 16 18.66 -4.09 5.77
N MET A 17 18.45 -2.81 5.44
CA MET A 17 17.14 -2.17 5.54
C MET A 17 16.20 -2.69 4.45
N SER A 18 15.04 -3.19 4.89
CA SER A 18 13.96 -3.63 4.01
C SER A 18 13.24 -2.40 3.48
N THR A 19 13.48 -2.01 2.23
CA THR A 19 12.71 -0.94 1.60
C THR A 19 11.30 -1.47 1.33
N PRO A 20 10.24 -0.71 1.65
CA PRO A 20 8.87 -1.15 1.41
C PRO A 20 8.65 -1.58 -0.05
N SER A 21 7.95 -2.71 -0.20
CA SER A 21 7.65 -3.35 -1.49
C SER A 21 6.85 -2.42 -2.40
N TYR A 22 6.87 -2.67 -3.71
CA TYR A 22 6.11 -1.86 -4.67
C TYR A 22 4.61 -1.86 -4.35
N ALA A 23 4.08 -2.98 -3.86
CA ALA A 23 2.71 -3.08 -3.38
C ALA A 23 2.43 -2.08 -2.25
N ALA A 24 3.32 -1.98 -1.25
CA ALA A 24 3.16 -1.05 -0.12
C ALA A 24 3.21 0.42 -0.56
N ARG A 25 4.03 0.75 -1.57
CA ARG A 25 4.16 2.11 -2.12
C ARG A 25 2.89 2.56 -2.84
N TRP A 26 2.30 1.68 -3.65
CA TRP A 26 1.07 1.97 -4.37
C TRP A 26 -0.18 1.89 -3.51
N TRP A 27 -0.12 1.20 -2.36
CA TRP A 27 -1.27 1.05 -1.47
C TRP A 27 -1.85 2.39 -1.01
N LEU A 28 -1.01 3.38 -0.71
CA LEU A 28 -1.47 4.68 -0.25
C LEU A 28 -2.36 5.41 -1.27
N PRO A 29 -1.88 5.73 -2.50
CA PRO A 29 -2.70 6.45 -3.46
C PRO A 29 -3.92 5.63 -3.93
N VAL A 30 -3.79 4.31 -4.04
CA VAL A 30 -4.90 3.44 -4.45
C VAL A 30 -5.99 3.40 -3.38
N CYS A 31 -5.62 3.13 -2.12
CA CYS A 31 -6.58 3.07 -1.02
C CYS A 31 -7.26 4.42 -0.80
N THR A 32 -6.49 5.51 -0.75
CA THR A 32 -7.04 6.86 -0.57
C THR A 32 -7.93 7.26 -1.74
N GLY A 33 -7.53 6.96 -2.99
CA GLY A 33 -8.33 7.24 -4.17
C GLY A 33 -9.65 6.47 -4.19
N LEU A 34 -9.63 5.18 -3.83
CA LEU A 34 -10.85 4.38 -3.71
C LEU A 34 -11.78 4.92 -2.61
N CYS A 35 -11.23 5.29 -1.45
CA CYS A 35 -12.01 5.90 -0.37
C CYS A 35 -12.60 7.25 -0.80
N ALA A 36 -11.87 8.05 -1.58
CA ALA A 36 -12.33 9.34 -2.08
C ALA A 36 -13.48 9.19 -3.08
N VAL A 37 -13.34 8.28 -4.06
CA VAL A 37 -14.38 7.99 -5.05
C VAL A 37 -15.65 7.50 -4.37
N TRP A 38 -15.52 6.58 -3.40
CA TRP A 38 -16.67 6.06 -2.66
C TRP A 38 -17.32 7.15 -1.80
N SER A 39 -16.52 7.92 -1.07
CA SER A 39 -17.02 8.98 -0.20
C SER A 39 -17.72 10.08 -0.98
N TRP A 40 -17.24 10.41 -2.19
CA TRP A 40 -17.89 11.39 -3.07
C TRP A 40 -19.34 11.02 -3.38
N GLN A 41 -19.58 9.73 -3.70
CA GLN A 41 -20.93 9.22 -3.96
C GLN A 41 -21.75 9.14 -2.67
N ALA A 42 -21.13 8.77 -1.55
CA ALA A 42 -21.81 8.62 -0.26
C ALA A 42 -22.25 9.95 0.37
N THR A 43 -21.65 11.08 -0.03
CA THR A 43 -21.93 12.41 0.53
C THR A 43 -22.59 13.36 -0.46
N ASP A 44 -23.17 12.85 -1.55
CA ASP A 44 -23.86 13.62 -2.58
C ASP A 44 -23.06 14.84 -3.09
N GLY A 45 -21.74 14.68 -3.24
CA GLY A 45 -20.85 15.76 -3.72
C GLY A 45 -20.52 16.87 -2.70
N PHE A 46 -20.90 16.72 -1.42
CA PHE A 46 -20.49 17.66 -0.39
C PHE A 46 -19.01 17.48 0.00
N TRP A 47 -18.17 18.41 -0.45
CA TRP A 47 -16.70 18.34 -0.37
C TRP A 47 -16.13 18.06 1.02
N VAL A 48 -16.60 18.77 2.05
CA VAL A 48 -16.02 18.67 3.40
C VAL A 48 -16.34 17.31 4.03
N MET A 49 -17.56 16.82 3.86
CA MET A 49 -17.99 15.51 4.37
C MET A 49 -17.34 14.38 3.56
N ALA A 50 -17.19 14.52 2.24
CA ALA A 50 -16.45 13.58 1.40
C ALA A 50 -15.00 13.43 1.89
N ALA A 51 -14.32 14.56 2.14
CA ALA A 51 -12.95 14.56 2.64
C ALA A 51 -12.85 13.94 4.05
N ALA A 52 -13.75 14.31 4.97
CA ALA A 52 -13.78 13.75 6.32
C ALA A 52 -14.00 12.23 6.30
N LEU A 53 -14.97 11.76 5.51
CA LEU A 53 -15.29 10.34 5.36
C LEU A 53 -14.13 9.58 4.69
N THR A 54 -13.48 10.19 3.70
CA THR A 54 -12.29 9.62 3.05
C THR A 54 -11.17 9.38 4.05
N VAL A 55 -10.82 10.37 4.87
CA VAL A 55 -9.76 10.22 5.88
C VAL A 55 -10.17 9.17 6.92
N MET A 56 -11.42 9.23 7.40
CA MET A 56 -11.94 8.29 8.40
C MET A 56 -11.88 6.83 7.94
N LEU A 57 -12.16 6.56 6.66
CA LEU A 57 -12.07 5.21 6.09
C LEU A 57 -10.64 4.83 5.69
N ALA A 58 -9.89 5.75 5.10
CA ALA A 58 -8.54 5.48 4.63
C ALA A 58 -7.60 5.13 5.78
N THR A 59 -7.71 5.77 6.95
CA THR A 59 -6.83 5.48 8.09
C THR A 59 -6.82 4.00 8.53
N PRO A 60 -7.95 3.36 8.86
CA PRO A 60 -7.96 1.94 9.20
C PRO A 60 -7.63 1.04 8.00
N LEU A 61 -8.09 1.37 6.80
CA LEU A 61 -7.82 0.57 5.59
C LEU A 61 -6.34 0.57 5.21
N LEU A 62 -5.67 1.72 5.30
CA LEU A 62 -4.23 1.85 5.08
C LEU A 62 -3.45 1.01 6.09
N THR A 63 -3.83 1.10 7.37
CA THR A 63 -3.21 0.34 8.46
C THR A 63 -3.32 -1.16 8.22
N VAL A 64 -4.52 -1.65 7.94
CA VAL A 64 -4.76 -3.08 7.67
C VAL A 64 -4.05 -3.53 6.41
N GLY A 65 -4.12 -2.76 5.32
CA GLY A 65 -3.50 -3.14 4.05
C GLY A 65 -1.98 -3.21 4.12
N TRP A 66 -1.32 -2.26 4.80
CA TRP A 66 0.12 -2.36 5.03
C TRP A 66 0.51 -3.55 5.92
N TYR A 67 -0.30 -3.86 6.94
CA TYR A 67 -0.08 -5.04 7.76
C TYR A 67 -0.15 -6.34 6.93
N LEU A 68 -1.17 -6.48 6.08
CA LEU A 68 -1.33 -7.63 5.19
C LEU A 68 -0.22 -7.72 4.14
N ILE A 69 0.15 -6.60 3.52
CA ILE A 69 1.27 -6.55 2.56
C ILE A 69 2.58 -6.95 3.25
N GLY A 70 2.79 -6.54 4.50
CA GLY A 70 3.96 -6.94 5.30
C GLY A 70 4.01 -8.45 5.55
N LEU A 71 2.87 -9.05 5.92
CA LEU A 71 2.76 -10.51 6.10
C LEU A 71 3.09 -11.27 4.82
N VAL A 72 2.54 -10.83 3.68
CA VAL A 72 2.83 -11.46 2.38
C VAL A 72 4.30 -11.25 2.00
N SER A 73 4.84 -10.05 2.15
CA SER A 73 6.23 -9.72 1.81
C SER A 73 7.22 -10.54 2.65
N ALA A 74 6.89 -10.86 3.90
CA ALA A 74 7.72 -11.72 4.76
C ALA A 74 7.80 -13.19 4.28
N ARG A 75 6.81 -13.65 3.51
CA ARG A 75 6.79 -14.99 2.91
C ARG A 75 7.46 -15.03 1.53
N VAL A 76 7.72 -13.88 0.91
CA VAL A 76 8.35 -13.78 -0.41
C VAL A 76 9.86 -13.63 -0.26
N PRO A 77 10.68 -14.44 -0.94
CA PRO A 77 12.14 -14.30 -0.90
C PRO A 77 12.57 -12.93 -1.44
N ALA A 78 13.46 -12.26 -0.71
CA ALA A 78 13.97 -10.95 -1.08
C ALA A 78 14.75 -11.03 -2.39
N LEU A 79 14.56 -10.05 -3.27
CA LEU A 79 15.39 -9.88 -4.46
C LEU A 79 16.79 -9.46 -4.00
N HIS A 80 17.74 -10.40 -3.99
CA HIS A 80 19.16 -10.09 -3.81
C HIS A 80 19.71 -9.47 -5.08
N HIS A 81 20.32 -8.29 -4.95
CA HIS A 81 21.20 -7.77 -5.99
C HIS A 81 22.48 -8.61 -5.94
N PRO A 82 22.94 -9.23 -7.05
CA PRO A 82 24.26 -9.85 -7.07
C PRO A 82 25.29 -8.76 -6.79
N ALA A 83 26.14 -9.00 -5.79
CA ALA A 83 27.30 -8.19 -5.51
C ALA A 83 28.22 -8.22 -6.74
N GLY A 84 28.43 -7.05 -7.34
CA GLY A 84 29.53 -6.77 -8.26
C GLY A 84 30.62 -6.04 -7.49
#